data_AF-A0A2N3W485-F1
#
_entry.id   AF-A0A2N3W485-F1
#
_cell.length_a   1.000
_cell.length_b   1.000
_cell.length_c   1.000
_cell.angle_alpha   90.00
_cell.angle_beta   90.00
_cell.angle_gamma   90.00
#
_symmetry.space_group_name_H-M   'P 1'
#
loop_
_entity.id
_entity.type
_entity.pdbx_description
1 polymer ?
#
loop_
_entity_poly.entity_id
_entity_poly.type
_entity_poly.pdbx_seq_one_letter_code
_entity_poly.pdbx_strand_id
1 'polypeptide(L)'
;MRNHTAAAIGTAALLSALTACTATETHHTTPRTNKQGAQLPSTASKYEQTWLTPYKDTSCGDFVTRMGEHERWAMAADMLSSSRKTDGAITIPADSEISRFEKDMATVCSASAVLKTPEIAVTIYLMDPSYRP
;
A
#
# COMPACT_ATOMS: atom_id res chain seq x y z
N MET A 1 39.63 43.65 -32.28
CA MET A 1 40.80 43.13 -33.04
C MET A 1 40.64 41.62 -33.15
N ARG A 2 40.91 41.03 -34.34
CA ARG A 2 41.17 39.59 -34.64
C ARG A 2 40.36 38.52 -33.86
N ASN A 3 39.32 37.90 -34.43
CA ASN A 3 39.32 36.79 -35.42
C ASN A 3 40.01 35.49 -34.95
N HIS A 4 39.28 34.37 -34.89
CA HIS A 4 39.77 33.02 -35.22
C HIS A 4 38.65 32.04 -35.66
N THR A 5 39.06 31.05 -36.47
CA THR A 5 38.26 30.21 -37.41
C THR A 5 39.00 28.89 -37.69
N ALA A 6 38.38 27.75 -38.07
CA ALA A 6 36.96 27.37 -38.18
C ALA A 6 36.79 25.83 -38.27
N ALA A 7 35.54 25.36 -38.18
CA ALA A 7 34.92 24.13 -38.74
C ALA A 7 35.71 22.83 -39.08
N ALA A 8 35.15 21.69 -38.67
CA ALA A 8 35.07 20.39 -39.38
C ALA A 8 33.96 19.55 -38.68
N ILE A 9 32.84 19.14 -39.28
CA ILE A 9 32.60 18.12 -40.33
C ILE A 9 33.12 16.72 -39.95
N GLY A 10 32.19 15.77 -39.76
CA GLY A 10 32.48 14.36 -39.50
C GLY A 10 31.21 13.51 -39.41
N THR A 11 30.76 12.96 -40.53
CA THR A 11 29.57 12.07 -40.64
C THR A 11 29.89 10.63 -40.27
N ALA A 12 29.05 9.99 -39.47
CA ALA A 12 28.88 8.53 -39.48
C ALA A 12 27.45 8.16 -39.06
N ALA A 13 26.71 7.51 -39.96
CA ALA A 13 25.44 6.87 -39.63
C ALA A 13 25.69 5.48 -39.04
N LEU A 14 24.75 4.95 -38.25
CA LEU A 14 24.54 3.51 -38.14
C LEU A 14 23.04 3.22 -37.95
N LEU A 15 22.56 2.21 -38.68
CA LEU A 15 21.15 1.87 -38.83
C LEU A 15 20.69 0.83 -37.80
N SER A 16 19.38 0.85 -37.53
CA SER A 16 18.49 -0.31 -37.34
C SER A 16 18.87 -1.47 -36.42
N ALA A 17 18.02 -1.71 -35.40
CA ALA A 17 17.36 -3.01 -35.22
C ALA A 17 16.12 -2.88 -34.31
N LEU A 18 14.91 -3.09 -34.84
CA LEU A 18 13.80 -3.59 -34.02
C LEU A 18 13.92 -5.11 -33.98
N THR A 19 14.24 -5.68 -32.82
CA THR A 19 14.21 -7.14 -32.63
C THR A 19 12.90 -7.54 -31.98
N ALA A 20 11.92 -7.92 -32.81
CA ALA A 20 10.75 -8.65 -32.33
C ALA A 20 11.14 -10.11 -32.07
N CYS A 21 11.10 -10.55 -30.81
CA CYS A 21 11.23 -11.96 -30.45
C CYS A 21 9.86 -12.63 -30.43
N THR A 22 9.41 -13.13 -31.59
CA THR A 22 8.30 -14.09 -31.66
C THR A 22 8.83 -15.48 -31.32
N ALA A 23 8.54 -15.96 -30.10
CA ALA A 23 8.71 -17.37 -29.74
C ALA A 23 7.41 -18.12 -30.08
N THR A 24 7.40 -18.83 -31.21
CA THR A 24 6.30 -19.73 -31.58
C THR A 24 6.62 -21.12 -31.05
N GLU A 25 5.92 -21.55 -30.00
CA GLU A 25 5.97 -22.93 -29.53
C GLU A 25 4.58 -23.57 -29.67
N THR A 26 4.51 -24.68 -30.40
CA THR A 26 3.25 -25.24 -30.93
C THR A 26 2.94 -26.55 -30.21
N HIS A 27 1.99 -26.54 -29.27
CA HIS A 27 1.47 -27.78 -28.67
C HIS A 27 -0.07 -27.84 -28.72
N HIS A 28 -0.53 -29.01 -29.20
CA HIS A 28 -1.88 -29.38 -29.62
C HIS A 28 -3.07 -28.99 -28.74
N THR A 29 -4.08 -28.41 -29.41
CA THR A 29 -5.52 -28.74 -29.37
C THR A 29 -6.17 -29.23 -28.07
N THR A 30 -6.98 -28.37 -27.44
CA THR A 30 -8.36 -28.70 -26.99
C THR A 30 -9.17 -27.38 -26.90
N PRO A 31 -10.41 -27.30 -27.41
CA PRO A 31 -11.14 -26.02 -27.48
C PRO A 31 -11.90 -25.71 -26.18
N ARG A 32 -11.78 -24.47 -25.69
CA ARG A 32 -12.77 -23.87 -24.78
C ARG A 32 -12.99 -22.40 -25.11
N THR A 33 -14.25 -22.04 -25.30
CA THR A 33 -14.73 -20.71 -25.68
C THR A 33 -14.27 -19.63 -24.70
N ASN A 34 -13.25 -18.84 -25.08
CA ASN A 34 -12.94 -17.60 -24.37
C ASN A 34 -14.01 -16.56 -24.70
N LYS A 35 -14.97 -16.40 -23.79
CA LYS A 35 -15.86 -15.23 -23.79
C LYS A 35 -15.05 -14.01 -23.41
N GLN A 36 -14.90 -13.05 -24.32
CA GLN A 36 -14.81 -11.66 -23.87
C GLN A 36 -16.13 -11.32 -23.17
N GLY A 37 -16.07 -10.89 -21.91
CA GLY A 37 -17.25 -10.52 -21.13
C GLY A 37 -16.95 -10.33 -19.65
N ALA A 38 -17.20 -9.12 -19.16
CA ALA A 38 -17.08 -8.68 -17.77
C ALA A 38 -15.66 -8.68 -17.17
N GLN A 39 -14.98 -7.53 -17.30
CA GLN A 39 -14.34 -6.96 -16.11
C GLN A 39 -15.44 -6.77 -15.06
N LEU A 40 -15.41 -7.53 -13.97
CA LEU A 40 -16.15 -7.13 -12.78
C LEU A 40 -15.58 -5.78 -12.30
N PRO A 41 -16.41 -4.85 -11.81
CA PRO A 41 -15.88 -3.76 -11.01
C PRO A 41 -15.14 -4.39 -9.82
N SER A 42 -13.86 -4.03 -9.64
CA SER A 42 -13.12 -4.41 -8.44
C SER A 42 -13.82 -3.78 -7.25
N THR A 43 -14.61 -4.56 -6.52
CA THR A 43 -15.19 -4.15 -5.25
C THR A 43 -14.04 -4.07 -4.25
N ALA A 44 -13.41 -2.90 -4.18
CA ALA A 44 -12.36 -2.58 -3.23
C ALA A 44 -12.75 -3.08 -1.84
N SER A 45 -11.85 -3.81 -1.19
CA SER A 45 -12.11 -4.31 0.16
C SER A 45 -12.20 -3.12 1.11
N LYS A 46 -13.09 -3.15 2.11
CA LYS A 46 -13.08 -2.10 3.15
C LYS A 46 -11.79 -2.06 3.99
N TYR A 47 -10.92 -3.05 3.81
CA TYR A 47 -9.58 -3.14 4.39
C TYR A 47 -8.47 -2.91 3.36
N GLU A 48 -8.77 -2.33 2.19
CA GLU A 48 -7.78 -2.07 1.15
C GLU A 48 -6.74 -1.04 1.61
N GLN A 49 -5.47 -1.44 1.60
CA GLN A 49 -4.37 -0.55 1.97
C GLN A 49 -3.91 0.26 0.74
N THR A 50 -4.28 1.54 0.69
CA THR A 50 -3.68 2.51 -0.25
C THR A 50 -2.43 3.20 0.31
N TRP A 51 -2.21 3.12 1.63
CA TRP A 51 -1.09 3.78 2.29
C TRP A 51 0.25 3.11 1.95
N LEU A 52 1.11 3.84 1.24
CA LEU A 52 2.34 3.30 0.64
C LEU A 52 3.47 3.00 1.63
N THR A 53 3.42 3.52 2.85
CA THR A 53 4.45 3.25 3.88
C THR A 53 4.04 2.03 4.69
N PRO A 54 4.92 1.04 4.93
CA PRO A 54 4.60 -0.09 5.80
C PRO A 54 4.16 0.40 7.18
N TYR A 55 3.14 -0.22 7.76
CA TYR A 55 2.58 0.19 9.05
C TYR A 55 3.64 0.20 10.17
N LYS A 56 4.56 -0.77 10.16
CA LYS A 56 5.70 -0.82 11.10
C LYS A 56 6.63 0.41 11.05
N ASP A 57 6.71 1.08 9.90
CA ASP A 57 7.59 2.23 9.69
C ASP A 57 6.84 3.57 9.78
N THR A 58 5.51 3.54 9.82
CA THR A 58 4.64 4.73 9.84
C THR A 58 4.66 5.39 11.22
N SER A 59 4.88 6.71 11.27
CA SER A 59 4.87 7.46 12.54
C SER A 59 3.46 7.93 12.93
N CYS A 60 3.27 8.26 14.20
CA CYS A 60 2.07 8.95 14.67
C CYS A 60 1.82 10.27 13.91
N GLY A 61 2.87 11.03 13.61
CA GLY A 61 2.77 12.25 12.81
C GLY A 61 2.22 11.97 11.41
N ASP A 62 2.73 10.95 10.71
CA ASP A 62 2.21 10.53 9.41
C ASP A 62 0.75 10.06 9.50
N PHE A 63 0.41 9.30 10.53
CA PHE A 63 -0.94 8.81 10.77
C PHE A 63 -1.95 9.95 10.87
N VAL A 64 -1.70 10.97 11.71
CA VAL A 64 -2.68 12.07 11.90
C VAL A 64 -2.62 13.16 10.82
N THR A 65 -1.53 13.30 10.07
CA THR A 65 -1.35 14.40 9.09
C THR A 65 -1.36 14.00 7.61
N ARG A 66 -1.06 12.75 7.27
CA ARG A 66 -0.89 12.30 5.88
C ARG A 66 -1.84 11.19 5.46
N MET A 67 -2.27 10.33 6.38
CA MET A 67 -3.19 9.25 6.07
C MET A 67 -4.64 9.74 5.98
N GLY A 68 -5.33 9.33 4.92
CA GLY A 68 -6.78 9.52 4.79
C GLY A 68 -7.58 8.73 5.82
N GLU A 69 -8.84 9.10 6.04
CA GLU A 69 -9.73 8.42 7.02
C GLU A 69 -9.82 6.91 6.76
N HIS A 70 -10.00 6.51 5.51
CA HIS A 70 -10.04 5.10 5.12
C HIS A 70 -8.73 4.36 5.44
N GLU A 71 -7.57 5.00 5.19
CA GLU A 71 -6.26 4.42 5.45
C GLU A 71 -6.00 4.24 6.95
N ARG A 72 -6.37 5.23 7.77
CA ARG A 72 -6.26 5.13 9.22
C ARG A 72 -7.17 4.04 9.77
N TRP A 73 -8.39 3.93 9.25
CA TRP A 73 -9.34 2.89 9.63
C TRP A 73 -8.85 1.49 9.24
N ALA A 74 -8.33 1.31 8.03
CA ALA A 74 -7.76 0.03 7.57
C ALA A 74 -6.50 -0.36 8.38
N MET A 75 -5.66 0.61 8.75
CA MET A 75 -4.54 0.38 9.68
C MET A 75 -5.01 -0.03 11.08
N ALA A 76 -5.99 0.69 11.64
CA ALA A 76 -6.57 0.37 12.95
C ALA A 76 -7.18 -1.05 12.95
N ALA A 77 -7.84 -1.45 11.86
CA ALA A 77 -8.40 -2.79 11.69
C ALA A 77 -7.32 -3.88 11.76
N ASP A 78 -6.22 -3.70 11.02
CA ASP A 78 -5.11 -4.65 10.98
C ASP A 78 -4.39 -4.75 12.35
N MET A 79 -4.14 -3.61 13.00
CA MET A 79 -3.46 -3.55 14.29
C MET A 79 -4.29 -4.15 15.43
N LEU A 80 -5.59 -3.82 15.50
CA LEU A 80 -6.49 -4.39 16.50
C LEU A 80 -6.68 -5.91 16.27
N SER A 81 -6.82 -6.33 15.01
CA SER A 81 -6.88 -7.76 14.66
C SER A 81 -5.60 -8.50 15.03
N SER A 82 -4.43 -7.89 14.82
CA SER A 82 -3.13 -8.49 15.15
C SER A 82 -2.88 -8.57 16.65
N SER A 83 -3.37 -7.58 17.42
CA SER A 83 -3.35 -7.64 18.88
C SER A 83 -4.26 -8.75 19.41
N ARG A 84 -5.52 -8.84 18.92
CA ARG A 84 -6.46 -9.91 19.29
C ARG A 84 -5.97 -11.32 18.93
N LYS A 85 -5.25 -11.48 17.81
CA LYS A 85 -4.58 -12.76 17.45
C LYS A 85 -3.52 -13.18 18.46
N THR A 86 -2.86 -12.24 19.14
CA THR A 86 -1.87 -12.53 20.18
C THR A 86 -2.54 -13.13 21.42
N ASP A 87 -3.78 -12.72 21.72
CA ASP A 87 -4.64 -13.34 22.75
C ASP A 87 -5.44 -14.56 22.23
N GLY A 88 -5.11 -15.07 21.04
CA GLY A 88 -5.69 -16.29 20.46
C GLY A 88 -7.02 -16.14 19.73
N ALA A 89 -7.57 -14.92 19.58
CA ALA A 89 -8.80 -14.71 18.83
C ALA A 89 -8.60 -14.70 17.32
N ILE A 90 -9.56 -15.32 16.61
CA ILE A 90 -9.59 -15.42 15.15
C ILE A 90 -10.71 -14.58 14.51
N THR A 91 -11.54 -13.94 15.33
CA THR A 91 -12.65 -13.09 14.89
C THR A 91 -12.15 -11.72 14.45
N ILE A 92 -12.66 -11.24 13.31
CA ILE A 92 -12.43 -9.88 12.85
C ILE A 92 -13.20 -8.93 13.80
N PRO A 93 -12.59 -7.84 14.30
CA PRO A 93 -13.30 -6.85 15.12
C PRO A 93 -14.50 -6.25 14.41
N ALA A 94 -15.51 -5.82 15.17
CA ALA A 94 -16.65 -5.11 14.62
C ALA A 94 -16.25 -3.70 14.18
N ASP A 95 -16.92 -3.17 13.14
CA ASP A 95 -16.54 -1.87 12.55
C ASP A 95 -16.60 -0.71 13.56
N SER A 96 -17.49 -0.79 14.56
CA SER A 96 -17.57 0.16 15.67
C SER A 96 -16.37 0.09 16.60
N GLU A 97 -15.78 -1.09 16.84
CA GLU A 97 -14.56 -1.27 17.64
C GLU A 97 -13.35 -0.70 16.89
N ILE A 98 -13.25 -0.97 15.58
CA ILE A 98 -12.19 -0.44 14.72
C ILE A 98 -12.26 1.09 14.66
N SER A 99 -13.46 1.65 14.44
CA SER A 99 -13.69 3.09 14.38
C SER A 99 -13.47 3.80 15.73
N ARG A 100 -13.52 3.06 16.84
CA ARG A 100 -13.17 3.57 18.17
C ARG A 100 -11.65 3.51 18.38
N PHE A 101 -11.03 2.39 18.03
CA PHE A 101 -9.58 2.21 18.12
C PHE A 101 -8.80 3.21 17.26
N GLU A 102 -9.29 3.50 16.04
CA GLU A 102 -8.74 4.55 15.16
C GLU A 102 -8.75 5.94 15.84
N LYS A 103 -9.85 6.29 16.53
CA LYS A 103 -9.99 7.55 17.26
C LYS A 103 -9.12 7.62 18.51
N ASP A 104 -8.99 6.51 19.24
CA ASP A 104 -8.11 6.43 20.40
C ASP A 104 -6.64 6.57 19.95
N MET A 105 -6.24 5.92 18.84
CA MET A 105 -4.93 6.13 18.21
C MET A 105 -4.72 7.59 17.78
N ALA A 106 -5.71 8.19 17.12
CA ALA A 106 -5.64 9.60 16.67
C ALA A 106 -5.61 10.60 17.84
N THR A 107 -6.18 10.25 18.99
CA THR A 107 -6.16 11.07 20.22
C THR A 107 -4.80 11.01 20.92
N VAL A 108 -4.11 9.86 20.88
CA VAL A 108 -2.78 9.69 21.49
C VAL A 108 -1.65 10.20 20.57
N CYS A 109 -1.80 10.08 19.26
CA CYS A 109 -0.84 10.60 18.29
C CYS A 109 -0.87 12.13 18.18
N SER A 110 0.30 12.76 18.08
CA SER A 110 0.43 14.18 17.74
C SER A 110 1.15 14.37 16.39
N ALA A 111 0.91 15.50 15.73
CA ALA A 111 1.45 15.80 14.41
C ALA A 111 3.00 15.81 14.35
N SER A 112 3.68 16.03 15.49
CA SER A 112 5.14 16.01 15.60
C SER A 112 5.69 14.70 16.19
N ALA A 113 4.84 13.72 16.51
CA ALA A 113 5.28 12.47 17.13
C ALA A 113 5.94 11.51 16.13
N VAL A 114 7.23 11.24 16.34
CA VAL A 114 8.02 10.29 15.55
C VAL A 114 7.84 8.81 15.96
N LEU A 115 7.17 8.58 17.10
CA LEU A 115 6.83 7.25 17.64
C LEU A 115 6.02 6.44 16.62
N LYS A 116 6.20 5.12 16.56
CA LYS A 116 5.59 4.28 15.53
C LYS A 116 4.18 3.87 15.89
N THR A 117 3.29 3.83 14.90
CA THR A 117 1.88 3.48 15.10
C THR A 117 1.63 2.12 15.76
N PRO A 118 2.42 1.04 15.55
CA PRO A 118 2.22 -0.22 16.27
C PRO A 118 2.50 -0.09 17.78
N GLU A 119 3.44 0.76 18.20
CA GLU A 119 3.79 0.95 19.61
C GLU A 119 2.61 1.59 20.36
N ILE A 120 1.96 2.58 19.73
CA ILE A 120 0.72 3.17 20.23
C ILE A 120 -0.45 2.20 20.20
N ALA A 121 -0.65 1.45 19.11
CA ALA A 121 -1.73 0.48 19.02
C ALA A 121 -1.65 -0.61 20.11
N VAL A 122 -0.47 -1.18 20.33
CA VAL A 122 -0.23 -2.15 21.41
C VAL A 122 -0.45 -1.50 22.78
N THR A 123 0.01 -0.26 22.98
CA THR A 123 -0.20 0.47 24.24
C THR A 123 -1.68 0.66 24.55
N ILE A 124 -2.49 1.11 23.58
CA ILE A 124 -3.94 1.29 23.73
C ILE A 124 -4.63 -0.05 24.01
N TYR A 125 -4.29 -1.10 23.25
CA TYR A 125 -4.84 -2.45 23.45
C TYR A 125 -4.56 -3.03 24.84
N LEU A 126 -3.36 -2.78 25.38
CA LEU A 126 -3.00 -3.24 26.71
C LEU A 126 -3.66 -2.42 27.83
N MET A 127 -3.80 -1.10 27.63
CA MET A 127 -4.38 -0.17 28.61
C MET A 127 -5.89 -0.27 28.72
N ASP A 128 -6.61 -0.52 27.63
CA ASP A 128 -8.06 -0.68 27.63
C ASP A 128 -8.49 -2.13 27.39
N PRO A 129 -8.93 -2.86 28.44
CA PRO A 129 -9.32 -4.27 28.31
C PRO A 129 -10.58 -4.48 27.46
N SER A 130 -11.37 -3.44 27.14
CA SER A 130 -12.54 -3.57 26.27
C SER A 130 -12.19 -3.82 24.80
N TYR A 131 -10.92 -3.67 24.41
CA TYR A 131 -10.44 -4.11 23.09
C TYR A 131 -10.11 -5.60 23.02
N ARG A 132 -10.10 -6.33 24.14
CA ARG A 132 -9.87 -7.78 24.14
C ARG A 132 -11.11 -8.55 23.65
N PRO A 133 -10.97 -9.81 23.25
CA PRO A 133 -12.07 -10.66 22.78
C PRO A 133 -13.06 -11.07 23.87
#